data_AF-A0A1I3ZMD7-F1
#
_entry.id   AF-A0A1I3ZMD7-F1
#
_cell.length_a   1.000
_cell.length_b   1.000
_cell.length_c   1.000
_cell.angle_alpha   90.00
_cell.angle_beta   90.00
_cell.angle_gamma   90.00
#
_symmetry.space_group_name_H-M   'P 1'
#
loop_
_entity.id
_entity.type
_entity.pdbx_description
1 polymer ?
#
loop_
_entity_poly.entity_id
_entity_poly.type
_entity_poly.pdbx_seq_one_letter_code
_entity_poly.pdbx_strand_id
1 'polypeptide(L)'
;MTSSRSGPSPALIFWPHCGRGADSADPAGCPGILLTGHSTCLAHLDEADRTAHLAALSPGDDIDLRGTPFTQDLLNELLRALTDPATNRPRLGTLLLEGAHFDGGLRLDGADLGGDLRLEGARVDGDVSIGGVSVGGEISFHEARIDGDVLLGGTETGGDLSFQQARIGGHSLLTKVRTGGDLLFVRTEIGGYLMIGETATDGGAQFYDARIGGPVQLLHTRIGGSAGFAWARVDGHLSFHDTRVGGRAWFTGTVIGGDARFAGMLFERTTKLGPLVCAGTLDLSEAVFGTAVTVEAAAKAVRCRRTRWTSTAALRLRYAEVDLSDAVLEYPVGVAAHARPFAAHRSKVPEPGLTDPRVSVVSLRGVDAAHLMLTGTDLTDCLFAGTVHLDQLRLEGHCRMAAAPAGLRRRGLRPVRRTPRRTLAEEHHWRAAHGGHGDGWTPVPRGEEVPEPAVLAPVYRQLRKALEEGKDEPGAADFYYGEMEMRRHDPGTPWAERALLAAYWAVSGYGLRAARALGWLGAAMLATIVLLMGFGIPEDSPKQEATGTVPPGGGTVTLTIDKADPRNPTGDRFTGERFEKALNVTLDSVVFRSSGQDLTTTGTYTEMASRLVEPVLLGLAVLAVRNRVKR
;
A
#
# COMPACT_ATOMS: atom_id res chain seq x y z
N MET A 1 -41.13 3.24 23.65
CA MET A 1 -41.72 3.44 24.98
C MET A 1 -40.59 3.66 25.98
N THR A 2 -40.73 4.73 26.77
CA THR A 2 -40.00 5.06 28.02
C THR A 2 -38.48 5.19 27.98
N SER A 3 -38.08 6.45 27.72
CA SER A 3 -36.93 7.13 28.28
C SER A 3 -36.79 6.89 29.80
N SER A 4 -35.65 6.39 30.25
CA SER A 4 -35.18 6.54 31.64
C SER A 4 -33.86 7.31 31.63
N ARG A 5 -33.95 8.62 31.91
CA ARG A 5 -32.80 9.41 32.32
C ARG A 5 -32.35 8.89 33.69
N SER A 6 -31.28 8.12 33.72
CA SER A 6 -30.48 7.95 34.93
C SER A 6 -29.77 9.27 35.19
N GLY A 7 -30.23 10.04 36.18
CA GLY A 7 -29.46 11.16 36.71
C GLY A 7 -28.11 10.68 37.26
N PRO A 8 -27.09 11.55 37.30
CA PRO A 8 -25.80 11.19 37.87
C PRO A 8 -26.00 10.79 39.35
N SER A 9 -25.48 9.61 39.71
CA SER A 9 -25.35 9.19 41.10
C SER A 9 -24.51 10.24 41.85
N PRO A 10 -24.89 10.68 43.06
CA PRO A 10 -24.08 11.63 43.82
C PRO A 10 -22.71 11.02 44.04
N ALA A 11 -21.65 11.76 43.68
CA ALA A 11 -20.28 11.38 43.99
C ALA A 11 -20.21 11.18 45.51
N LEU A 12 -19.75 10.01 45.95
CA LEU A 12 -19.53 9.75 47.36
C LEU A 12 -18.39 10.68 47.81
N ILE A 13 -18.73 11.73 48.56
CA ILE A 13 -17.76 12.64 49.16
C ILE A 13 -17.15 11.91 50.36
N PHE A 14 -15.83 11.69 50.35
CA PHE A 14 -15.12 10.91 51.37
C PHE A 14 -14.50 11.78 52.48
N TRP A 15 -14.70 13.10 52.46
CA TRP A 15 -14.16 14.06 53.44
C TRP A 15 -15.25 14.88 54.13
N PRO A 16 -14.96 15.48 55.31
CA PRO A 16 -15.85 16.44 55.95
C PRO A 16 -16.02 17.67 55.06
N HIS A 17 -17.23 17.95 54.61
CA HIS A 17 -17.51 19.04 53.67
C HIS A 17 -18.35 20.17 54.29
N CYS A 18 -18.31 21.33 53.66
CA CYS A 18 -18.90 22.59 54.12
C CYS A 18 -20.43 22.52 54.24
N GLY A 19 -21.12 21.85 53.31
CA GLY A 19 -22.57 21.66 53.34
C GLY A 19 -23.41 22.94 53.22
N ARG A 20 -22.78 24.11 53.08
CA ARG A 20 -23.49 25.39 52.91
C ARG A 20 -24.27 25.37 51.61
N GLY A 21 -25.52 25.82 51.66
CA GLY A 21 -26.42 25.81 50.50
C GLY A 21 -27.15 24.49 50.25
N ALA A 22 -27.08 23.52 51.17
CA ALA A 22 -27.85 22.29 51.08
C ALA A 22 -29.37 22.57 51.11
N ASP A 23 -30.11 22.00 50.16
CA ASP A 23 -31.56 22.11 50.05
C ASP A 23 -32.20 20.79 49.59
N SER A 24 -33.50 20.78 49.27
CA SER A 24 -34.18 19.56 48.82
C SER A 24 -33.74 19.04 47.45
N ALA A 25 -33.14 19.89 46.60
CA ALA A 25 -32.67 19.55 45.27
C ALA A 25 -31.18 19.15 45.28
N ASP A 26 -30.38 19.76 46.15
CA ASP A 26 -29.00 19.40 46.45
C ASP A 26 -28.82 19.20 47.97
N PRO A 27 -29.14 17.99 48.49
CA PRO A 27 -29.07 17.73 49.93
C PRO A 27 -27.65 17.69 50.49
N ALA A 28 -26.61 17.66 49.63
CA ALA A 28 -25.22 17.68 50.06
C ALA A 28 -24.70 19.11 50.27
N GLY A 29 -25.19 20.08 49.49
CA GLY A 29 -24.69 21.45 49.49
C GLY A 29 -23.22 21.53 49.04
N CYS A 30 -22.52 22.59 49.44
CA CYS A 30 -21.13 22.82 49.04
C CYS A 30 -20.19 21.66 49.43
N PRO A 31 -19.53 20.99 48.45
CA PRO A 31 -18.65 19.84 48.70
C PRO A 31 -17.26 20.21 49.22
N GLY A 32 -16.96 21.50 49.38
CA GLY A 32 -15.64 21.99 49.81
C GLY A 32 -15.24 21.50 51.18
N ILE A 33 -13.99 21.06 51.32
CA ILE A 33 -13.42 20.59 52.57
C ILE A 33 -13.49 21.66 53.65
N LEU A 34 -13.78 21.23 54.88
CA LEU A 34 -13.72 22.10 56.05
C LEU A 34 -12.28 22.48 56.35
N LEU A 35 -12.00 23.78 56.43
CA LEU A 35 -10.68 24.26 56.86
C LEU A 35 -10.48 23.99 58.36
N THR A 36 -9.28 23.61 58.75
CA THR A 36 -8.94 23.35 60.16
C THR A 36 -9.26 24.58 61.02
N GLY A 37 -10.12 24.40 62.03
CA GLY A 37 -10.55 25.49 62.91
C GLY A 37 -11.79 26.26 62.45
N HIS A 38 -12.33 25.97 61.26
CA HIS A 38 -13.52 26.61 60.71
C HIS A 38 -14.63 25.60 60.40
N SER A 39 -15.89 26.07 60.38
CA SER A 39 -17.07 25.27 60.02
C SER A 39 -17.44 25.39 58.53
N THR A 40 -16.60 26.04 57.72
CA THR A 40 -16.84 26.26 56.29
C THR A 40 -15.55 26.06 55.49
N CYS A 41 -15.70 25.91 54.17
CA CYS A 41 -14.57 25.87 53.23
C CYS A 41 -14.04 27.28 52.92
N LEU A 42 -12.86 27.36 52.29
CA LEU A 42 -12.20 28.63 51.93
C LEU A 42 -13.11 29.62 51.19
N ALA A 43 -13.98 29.12 50.31
CA ALA A 43 -14.91 29.93 49.53
C ALA A 43 -16.04 30.56 50.36
N HIS A 44 -16.36 29.99 51.51
CA HIS A 44 -17.49 30.37 52.35
C HIS A 44 -17.09 31.01 53.68
N LEU A 45 -15.79 31.13 53.94
CA LEU A 45 -15.27 32.01 54.97
C LEU A 45 -15.73 33.44 54.73
N ASP A 46 -15.97 34.17 55.82
CA ASP A 46 -16.11 35.62 55.72
C ASP A 46 -14.75 36.27 55.39
N GLU A 47 -14.76 37.55 55.02
CA GLU A 47 -13.57 38.26 54.56
C GLU A 47 -12.48 38.36 55.64
N ALA A 48 -12.86 38.50 56.91
CA ALA A 48 -11.92 38.63 58.03
C ALA A 48 -11.21 37.29 58.31
N ASP A 49 -11.99 36.21 58.40
CA ASP A 49 -11.47 34.86 58.60
C ASP A 49 -10.63 34.40 57.40
N ARG A 50 -11.06 34.72 56.16
CA ARG A 50 -10.30 34.40 54.95
C ARG A 50 -8.96 35.11 54.93
N THR A 51 -8.93 36.40 55.25
CA THR A 51 -7.69 37.19 55.31
C THR A 51 -6.74 36.64 56.37
N ALA A 52 -7.27 36.29 57.55
CA ALA A 52 -6.49 35.70 58.63
C ALA A 52 -5.93 34.31 58.25
N HIS A 53 -6.75 33.47 57.61
CA HIS A 53 -6.33 32.15 57.13
C HIS A 53 -5.22 32.25 56.09
N LEU A 54 -5.39 33.10 55.06
CA LEU A 54 -4.38 33.31 54.03
C LEU A 54 -3.08 33.89 54.57
N ALA A 55 -3.14 34.77 55.57
CA ALA A 55 -1.96 35.34 56.22
C ALA A 55 -1.19 34.34 57.10
N ALA A 56 -1.84 33.24 57.52
CA ALA A 56 -1.20 32.17 58.28
C ALA A 56 -0.42 31.18 57.41
N LEU A 57 -0.68 31.17 56.10
CA LEU A 57 0.02 30.31 55.14
C LEU A 57 1.45 30.81 54.90
N SER A 58 2.37 29.86 54.77
CA SER A 58 3.76 30.10 54.40
C SER A 58 4.08 29.51 53.01
N PRO A 59 4.96 30.13 52.21
CA PRO A 59 5.42 29.55 50.96
C PRO A 59 6.03 28.16 51.19
N GLY A 60 5.51 27.15 50.49
CA GLY A 60 5.89 25.74 50.63
C GLY A 60 4.97 24.87 51.48
N ASP A 61 3.91 25.44 52.06
CA ASP A 61 2.92 24.67 52.82
C ASP A 61 2.11 23.71 51.92
N ASP A 62 1.70 22.58 52.49
CA ASP A 62 0.74 21.66 51.86
C ASP A 62 -0.67 22.26 51.93
N ILE A 63 -1.36 22.29 50.78
CA ILE A 63 -2.66 22.94 50.61
C ILE A 63 -3.71 21.90 50.23
N ASP A 64 -4.67 21.66 51.14
CA ASP A 64 -5.84 20.81 50.91
C ASP A 64 -7.09 21.66 50.72
N LEU A 65 -7.58 21.73 49.47
CA LEU A 65 -8.75 22.51 49.08
C LEU A 65 -9.74 21.66 48.27
N ARG A 66 -9.79 20.36 48.56
CA ARG A 66 -10.71 19.41 47.91
C ARG A 66 -12.17 19.88 47.96
N GLY A 67 -12.90 19.68 46.86
CA GLY A 67 -14.30 20.06 46.70
C GLY A 67 -14.59 21.57 46.70
N THR A 68 -13.57 22.42 46.89
CA THR A 68 -13.80 23.85 47.11
C THR A 68 -14.15 24.56 45.80
N PRO A 69 -15.20 25.41 45.77
CA PRO A 69 -15.47 26.26 44.62
C PRO A 69 -14.52 27.47 44.63
N PHE A 70 -13.97 27.81 43.48
CA PHE A 70 -13.02 28.90 43.28
C PHE A 70 -13.56 29.90 42.27
N THR A 71 -13.50 31.16 42.65
CA THR A 71 -13.50 32.30 41.73
C THR A 71 -12.05 32.60 41.30
N GLN A 72 -11.89 33.31 40.18
CA GLN A 72 -10.57 33.83 39.78
C GLN A 72 -9.89 34.66 40.88
N ASP A 73 -10.65 35.51 41.56
CA ASP A 73 -10.12 36.38 42.61
C ASP A 73 -9.63 35.55 43.81
N LEU A 74 -10.38 34.51 44.21
CA LEU A 74 -9.98 33.63 45.30
C LEU A 74 -8.69 32.87 44.98
N LEU A 75 -8.57 32.36 43.75
CA LEU A 75 -7.33 31.70 43.30
C LEU A 75 -6.14 32.66 43.32
N ASN A 76 -6.33 33.90 42.84
CA ASN A 76 -5.29 34.92 42.85
C ASN A 76 -4.88 35.34 44.28
N GLU A 77 -5.85 35.44 45.20
CA GLU A 77 -5.59 35.71 46.62
C GLU A 77 -4.75 34.58 47.25
N LEU A 78 -5.12 33.32 47.01
CA LEU A 78 -4.38 32.15 47.49
C LEU A 78 -2.93 32.12 46.97
N LEU A 79 -2.74 32.28 45.66
CA LEU A 79 -1.40 32.25 45.06
C LEU A 79 -0.51 33.40 45.54
N ARG A 80 -1.09 34.59 45.77
CA ARG A 80 -0.37 35.73 46.34
C ARG A 80 0.10 35.45 47.77
N ALA A 81 -0.74 34.82 48.60
CA ALA A 81 -0.38 34.44 49.95
C ALA A 81 0.81 33.45 49.99
N LEU A 82 0.88 32.56 48.99
CA LEU A 82 1.93 31.54 48.86
C LEU A 82 3.13 31.98 48.01
N THR A 83 3.19 33.25 47.60
CA THR A 83 4.30 33.77 46.79
C THR A 83 5.53 34.02 47.66
N ASP A 84 6.64 33.36 47.32
CA ASP A 84 7.93 33.57 47.97
C ASP A 84 8.48 34.96 47.58
N PRO A 85 8.72 35.88 48.55
CA PRO A 85 9.20 37.22 48.27
C PRO A 85 10.58 37.26 47.59
N ALA A 86 11.41 36.24 47.78
CA ALA A 86 12.77 36.20 47.23
C ALA A 86 12.78 35.84 45.73
N THR A 87 11.88 34.96 45.31
CA THR A 87 11.81 34.47 43.93
C THR A 87 10.67 35.10 43.12
N ASN A 88 9.72 35.73 43.82
CA ASN A 88 8.47 36.26 43.28
C ASN A 88 7.67 35.17 42.52
N ARG A 89 7.69 33.95 43.06
CA ARG A 89 6.97 32.78 42.51
C ARG A 89 6.10 32.13 43.58
N PRO A 90 4.89 31.64 43.24
CA PRO A 90 4.10 30.82 44.15
C PRO A 90 4.88 29.55 44.51
N ARG A 91 5.08 29.29 45.81
CA ARG A 91 5.69 28.05 46.30
C ARG A 91 4.68 27.31 47.15
N LEU A 92 4.43 26.06 46.80
CA LEU A 92 3.50 25.18 47.50
C LEU A 92 4.20 23.85 47.80
N GLY A 93 3.74 23.14 48.82
CA GLY A 93 4.12 21.74 49.03
C GLY A 93 3.34 20.86 48.06
N THR A 94 2.36 20.15 48.59
CA THR A 94 1.36 19.37 47.85
C THR A 94 0.10 20.20 47.66
N LEU A 95 -0.49 20.19 46.47
CA LEU A 95 -1.74 20.89 46.17
C LEU A 95 -2.85 19.88 45.83
N LEU A 96 -3.79 19.71 46.76
CA LEU A 96 -4.95 18.83 46.62
C LEU A 96 -6.20 19.64 46.24
N LEU A 97 -6.64 19.48 45.00
CA LEU A 97 -7.81 20.14 44.39
C LEU A 97 -8.83 19.10 43.90
N GLU A 98 -8.85 17.92 44.50
CA GLU A 98 -9.76 16.83 44.12
C GLU A 98 -11.22 17.29 44.26
N GLY A 99 -12.00 17.19 43.19
CA GLY A 99 -13.40 17.63 43.15
C GLY A 99 -13.61 19.14 43.23
N ALA A 100 -12.56 19.97 43.23
CA ALA A 100 -12.68 21.43 43.23
C ALA A 100 -13.37 21.92 41.94
N HIS A 101 -14.09 23.05 42.04
CA HIS A 101 -14.77 23.66 40.89
C HIS A 101 -14.26 25.08 40.66
N PHE A 102 -13.77 25.38 39.47
CA PHE A 102 -13.33 26.70 39.05
C PHE A 102 -14.35 27.28 38.06
N ASP A 103 -14.95 28.42 38.39
CA ASP A 103 -15.91 29.14 37.53
C ASP A 103 -15.26 29.85 36.32
N GLY A 104 -13.92 29.79 36.25
CA GLY A 104 -13.11 30.24 35.14
C GLY A 104 -11.94 29.29 34.90
N GLY A 105 -10.78 29.84 34.51
CA GLY A 105 -9.57 29.05 34.28
C GLY A 105 -8.76 28.74 35.55
N LEU A 106 -7.97 27.67 35.52
CA LEU A 106 -6.96 27.38 36.54
C LEU A 106 -5.59 27.82 36.01
N ARG A 107 -5.02 28.89 36.58
CA ARG A 107 -3.69 29.38 36.20
C ARG A 107 -2.71 29.16 37.34
N LEU A 108 -1.69 28.35 37.09
CA LEU A 108 -0.60 28.05 38.04
C LEU A 108 0.77 28.46 37.48
N ASP A 109 0.80 29.35 36.48
CA ASP A 109 2.02 29.70 35.75
C ASP A 109 3.15 30.17 36.69
N GLY A 110 4.34 29.59 36.53
CA GLY A 110 5.55 29.90 37.29
C GLY A 110 5.59 29.36 38.72
N ALA A 111 4.59 28.59 39.15
CA ALA A 111 4.57 27.98 40.48
C ALA A 111 5.64 26.88 40.64
N ASP A 112 6.08 26.69 41.88
CA ASP A 112 6.97 25.61 42.30
C ASP A 112 6.27 24.79 43.38
N LEU A 113 6.00 23.53 43.07
CA LEU A 113 5.32 22.58 43.95
C LEU A 113 6.33 21.52 44.39
N GLY A 114 6.60 21.44 45.69
CA GLY A 114 7.50 20.43 46.25
C GLY A 114 6.93 19.00 46.18
N GLY A 115 5.60 18.87 46.19
CA GLY A 115 4.86 17.61 46.19
C GLY A 115 4.01 17.40 44.94
N ASP A 116 2.84 16.77 45.10
CA ASP A 116 1.92 16.42 44.01
C ASP A 116 0.95 17.57 43.68
N LEU A 117 0.50 17.62 42.42
CA LEU A 117 -0.67 18.40 41.98
C LEU A 117 -1.82 17.45 41.63
N ARG A 118 -2.86 17.42 42.47
CA ARG A 118 -4.02 16.53 42.28
C ARG A 118 -5.28 17.30 41.94
N LEU A 119 -5.79 17.08 40.73
CA LEU A 119 -7.02 17.66 40.19
C LEU A 119 -8.07 16.57 39.92
N GLU A 120 -8.07 15.51 40.74
CA GLU A 120 -8.95 14.36 40.52
C GLU A 120 -10.43 14.75 40.58
N GLY A 121 -11.19 14.51 39.52
CA GLY A 121 -12.60 14.88 39.42
C GLY A 121 -12.86 16.40 39.45
N ALA A 122 -11.81 17.23 39.39
CA ALA A 122 -11.94 18.69 39.39
C ALA A 122 -12.67 19.18 38.14
N ARG A 123 -13.39 20.29 38.26
CA ARG A 123 -14.13 20.95 37.18
C ARG A 123 -13.56 22.33 36.94
N VAL A 124 -13.23 22.63 35.69
CA VAL A 124 -12.70 23.93 35.28
C VAL A 124 -13.52 24.41 34.10
N ASP A 125 -14.29 25.48 34.29
CA ASP A 125 -15.20 26.01 33.27
C ASP A 125 -14.44 26.79 32.18
N GLY A 126 -13.16 27.13 32.42
CA GLY A 126 -12.25 27.76 31.47
C GLY A 126 -10.99 26.94 31.17
N ASP A 127 -9.91 27.65 30.82
CA ASP A 127 -8.63 27.03 30.46
C ASP A 127 -7.79 26.65 31.69
N VAL A 128 -7.01 25.58 31.57
CA VAL A 128 -5.96 25.23 32.52
C VAL A 128 -4.61 25.63 31.93
N SER A 129 -3.91 26.56 32.59
CA SER A 129 -2.56 27.00 32.23
C SER A 129 -1.57 26.66 33.35
N ILE A 130 -0.59 25.84 33.01
CA ILE A 130 0.49 25.40 33.90
C ILE A 130 1.81 25.57 33.14
N GLY A 131 2.18 26.83 32.89
CA GLY A 131 3.40 27.22 32.19
C GLY A 131 4.57 27.50 33.14
N GLY A 132 5.75 26.95 32.88
CA GLY A 132 6.98 27.21 33.64
C GLY A 132 6.93 26.71 35.08
N VAL A 133 6.12 25.68 35.32
CA VAL A 133 5.88 25.10 36.65
C VAL A 133 6.81 23.92 36.89
N SER A 134 7.34 23.83 38.11
CA SER A 134 8.11 22.67 38.59
C SER A 134 7.28 21.93 39.64
N VAL A 135 7.11 20.62 39.48
CA VAL A 135 6.38 19.76 40.42
C VAL A 135 7.30 18.62 40.84
N GLY A 136 7.66 18.54 42.12
CA GLY A 136 8.52 17.48 42.64
C GLY A 136 7.89 16.09 42.55
N GLY A 137 6.56 16.03 42.69
CA GLY A 137 5.75 14.81 42.58
C GLY A 137 5.05 14.65 41.24
N GLU A 138 3.87 14.02 41.26
CA GLU A 138 3.02 13.75 40.08
C GLU A 138 2.04 14.91 39.78
N ILE A 139 1.60 15.01 38.53
CA ILE A 139 0.48 15.85 38.12
C ILE A 139 -0.66 14.95 37.65
N SER A 140 -1.77 14.93 38.39
CA SER A 140 -2.92 14.07 38.10
C SER A 140 -4.18 14.89 37.77
N PHE A 141 -4.72 14.67 36.57
CA PHE A 141 -6.02 15.13 36.09
C PHE A 141 -7.04 13.99 36.04
N HIS A 142 -6.91 12.98 36.91
CA HIS A 142 -7.79 11.81 36.88
C HIS A 142 -9.27 12.22 36.91
N GLU A 143 -10.08 11.81 35.94
CA GLU A 143 -11.51 12.19 35.84
C GLU A 143 -11.82 13.71 35.82
N ALA A 144 -10.81 14.57 35.63
CA ALA A 144 -11.00 16.02 35.56
C ALA A 144 -11.86 16.41 34.34
N ARG A 145 -12.65 17.47 34.48
CA ARG A 145 -13.45 18.04 33.41
C ARG A 145 -13.02 19.49 33.19
N ILE A 146 -12.53 19.76 32.00
CA ILE A 146 -11.97 21.05 31.61
C ILE A 146 -12.73 21.46 30.35
N ASP A 147 -13.51 22.52 30.43
CA ASP A 147 -14.33 22.97 29.29
C ASP A 147 -13.47 23.69 28.24
N GLY A 148 -12.40 24.35 28.67
CA GLY A 148 -11.44 25.06 27.83
C GLY A 148 -10.23 24.23 27.38
N ASP A 149 -9.12 24.94 27.12
CA ASP A 149 -7.85 24.39 26.69
C ASP A 149 -6.97 23.96 27.88
N VAL A 150 -6.11 22.96 27.67
CA VAL A 150 -5.03 22.59 28.60
C VAL A 150 -3.69 22.97 28.00
N LEU A 151 -3.01 23.93 28.65
CA LEU A 151 -1.75 24.52 28.22
C LEU A 151 -0.66 24.18 29.23
N LEU A 152 0.25 23.30 28.84
CA LEU A 152 1.46 22.92 29.59
C LEU A 152 2.67 23.38 28.80
N GLY A 153 3.35 24.41 29.28
CA GLY A 153 4.46 25.04 28.56
C GLY A 153 5.69 25.16 29.44
N GLY A 154 6.75 24.38 29.20
CA GLY A 154 7.94 24.41 30.06
C GLY A 154 7.69 23.83 31.45
N THR A 155 6.74 22.91 31.58
CA THR A 155 6.39 22.23 32.83
C THR A 155 7.36 21.08 33.10
N GLU A 156 7.79 20.94 34.35
CA GLU A 156 8.62 19.82 34.81
C GLU A 156 7.89 19.08 35.93
N THR A 157 7.83 17.75 35.85
CA THR A 157 7.30 16.89 36.92
C THR A 157 8.29 15.76 37.22
N GLY A 158 8.56 15.52 38.50
CA GLY A 158 9.41 14.41 38.96
C GLY A 158 8.74 13.04 38.83
N GLY A 159 7.41 13.01 38.81
CA GLY A 159 6.59 11.82 38.66
C GLY A 159 5.88 11.73 37.31
N ASP A 160 4.68 11.12 37.33
CA ASP A 160 3.83 10.92 36.16
C ASP A 160 3.04 12.19 35.83
N LEU A 161 2.73 12.37 34.53
CA LEU A 161 1.75 13.33 34.06
C LEU A 161 0.53 12.57 33.53
N SER A 162 -0.56 12.60 34.30
CA SER A 162 -1.72 11.73 34.13
C SER A 162 -2.99 12.50 33.74
N PHE A 163 -3.60 12.12 32.62
CA PHE A 163 -4.90 12.60 32.11
C PHE A 163 -5.94 11.48 32.08
N GLN A 164 -5.79 10.47 32.94
CA GLN A 164 -6.65 9.29 32.89
C GLN A 164 -8.12 9.66 33.09
N GLN A 165 -8.99 9.23 32.18
CA GLN A 165 -10.43 9.52 32.19
C GLN A 165 -10.80 11.02 32.19
N ALA A 166 -9.83 11.90 31.93
CA ALA A 166 -10.07 13.33 31.84
C ALA A 166 -10.89 13.67 30.58
N ARG A 167 -11.68 14.73 30.66
CA ARG A 167 -12.45 15.31 29.56
C ARG A 167 -11.98 16.74 29.34
N ILE A 168 -11.44 17.02 28.16
CA ILE A 168 -10.95 18.33 27.74
C ILE A 168 -11.82 18.77 26.56
N GLY A 169 -12.61 19.82 26.73
CA GLY A 169 -13.49 20.37 25.71
C GLY A 169 -12.71 21.01 24.56
N GLY A 170 -11.62 21.71 24.89
CA GLY A 170 -10.74 22.39 23.95
C GLY A 170 -9.56 21.53 23.46
N HIS A 171 -8.42 22.19 23.31
CA HIS A 171 -7.15 21.65 22.85
C HIS A 171 -6.25 21.24 24.03
N SER A 172 -5.33 20.31 23.78
CA SER A 172 -4.28 19.97 24.75
C SER A 172 -2.92 20.21 24.12
N LEU A 173 -2.17 21.17 24.67
CA LEU A 173 -0.87 21.59 24.19
C LEU A 173 0.18 21.35 25.27
N LEU A 174 1.07 20.40 25.01
CA LEU A 174 2.23 20.09 25.84
C LEU A 174 3.47 20.52 25.07
N THR A 175 4.07 21.63 25.47
CA THR A 175 5.28 22.17 24.85
C THR A 175 6.41 22.24 25.86
N LYS A 176 7.59 21.73 25.52
CA LYS A 176 8.78 21.75 26.39
C LYS A 176 8.53 21.10 27.75
N VAL A 177 7.68 20.08 27.81
CA VAL A 177 7.35 19.37 29.05
C VAL A 177 8.43 18.33 29.37
N ARG A 178 8.80 18.18 30.64
CA ARG A 178 9.67 17.10 31.13
C ARG A 178 8.95 16.29 32.20
N THR A 179 8.90 14.98 32.01
CA THR A 179 8.23 14.04 32.93
C THR A 179 9.22 12.98 33.38
N GLY A 180 9.49 12.89 34.68
CA GLY A 180 10.37 11.86 35.26
C GLY A 180 9.74 10.46 35.27
N GLY A 181 8.42 10.38 35.21
CA GLY A 181 7.64 9.15 35.04
C GLY A 181 7.00 9.01 33.65
N ASP A 182 5.79 8.45 33.62
CA ASP A 182 5.00 8.17 32.43
C ASP A 182 4.10 9.36 32.02
N LEU A 183 3.83 9.48 30.72
CA LEU A 183 2.81 10.37 30.16
C LEU A 183 1.55 9.57 29.81
N LEU A 184 0.47 9.77 30.56
CA LEU A 184 -0.70 8.89 30.54
C LEU A 184 -1.97 9.60 30.05
N PHE A 185 -2.41 9.27 28.83
CA PHE A 185 -3.71 9.62 28.25
C PHE A 185 -4.61 8.38 28.14
N VAL A 186 -4.99 7.80 29.28
CA VAL A 186 -5.80 6.56 29.31
C VAL A 186 -7.29 6.91 29.39
N ARG A 187 -8.09 6.50 28.41
CA ARG A 187 -9.53 6.81 28.30
C ARG A 187 -9.82 8.32 28.36
N THR A 188 -8.87 9.14 27.94
CA THR A 188 -9.01 10.59 27.88
C THR A 188 -9.87 10.98 26.68
N GLU A 189 -10.74 11.96 26.84
CA GLU A 189 -11.50 12.57 25.75
C GLU A 189 -11.02 14.02 25.53
N ILE A 190 -10.55 14.33 24.33
CA ILE A 190 -10.11 15.67 23.92
C ILE A 190 -10.97 16.08 22.73
N GLY A 191 -11.73 17.16 22.85
CA GLY A 191 -12.61 17.67 21.80
C GLY A 191 -11.83 18.23 20.61
N GLY A 192 -10.69 18.88 20.88
CA GLY A 192 -9.82 19.48 19.89
C GLY A 192 -8.59 18.65 19.51
N TYR A 193 -7.50 19.33 19.10
CA TYR A 193 -6.23 18.69 18.78
C TYR A 193 -5.36 18.45 20.02
N LEU A 194 -4.43 17.50 19.89
CA LEU A 194 -3.38 17.22 20.87
C LEU A 194 -2.02 17.50 20.22
N MET A 195 -1.26 18.43 20.81
CA MET A 195 0.10 18.74 20.39
C MET A 195 1.08 18.41 21.52
N ILE A 196 2.09 17.62 21.23
CA ILE A 196 3.21 17.31 22.12
C ILE A 196 4.49 17.71 21.39
N GLY A 197 5.09 18.83 21.80
CA GLY A 197 6.23 19.44 21.13
C GLY A 197 7.41 19.64 22.08
N GLU A 198 8.63 19.27 21.67
CA GLU A 198 9.85 19.45 22.46
C GLU A 198 9.77 18.80 23.86
N THR A 199 8.97 17.74 23.99
CA THR A 199 8.69 17.07 25.27
C THR A 199 9.60 15.85 25.47
N ALA A 200 9.98 15.58 26.72
CA ALA A 200 10.73 14.38 27.11
C ALA A 200 10.08 13.68 28.30
N THR A 201 9.90 12.36 28.19
CA THR A 201 9.46 11.49 29.28
C THR A 201 10.51 10.39 29.48
N ASP A 202 10.92 10.19 30.73
CA ASP A 202 11.85 9.12 31.10
C ASP A 202 11.12 7.76 31.07
N GLY A 203 9.83 7.76 31.39
CA GLY A 203 8.91 6.65 31.24
C GLY A 203 8.34 6.46 29.82
N GLY A 204 7.21 5.77 29.72
CA GLY A 204 6.45 5.55 28.50
C GLY A 204 5.37 6.61 28.25
N ALA A 205 4.83 6.61 27.03
CA ALA A 205 3.67 7.42 26.68
C ALA A 205 2.49 6.51 26.30
N GLN A 206 1.37 6.59 27.00
CA GLN A 206 0.22 5.70 26.83
C GLN A 206 -1.03 6.49 26.44
N PHE A 207 -1.65 6.13 25.32
CA PHE A 207 -2.87 6.70 24.77
C PHE A 207 -4.00 5.66 24.71
N TYR A 208 -4.07 4.78 25.72
CA TYR A 208 -4.98 3.64 25.70
C TYR A 208 -6.44 4.11 25.68
N ASP A 209 -7.22 3.72 24.67
CA ASP A 209 -8.63 4.11 24.49
C ASP A 209 -8.87 5.64 24.56
N ALA A 210 -7.85 6.43 24.18
CA ALA A 210 -7.99 7.87 24.08
C ALA A 210 -8.84 8.26 22.87
N ARG A 211 -9.66 9.31 23.01
CA ARG A 211 -10.50 9.85 21.93
C ARG A 211 -10.11 11.31 21.70
N ILE A 212 -9.60 11.61 20.51
CA ILE A 212 -9.15 12.95 20.13
C ILE A 212 -9.95 13.37 18.89
N GLY A 213 -10.74 14.43 19.02
CA GLY A 213 -11.58 14.97 17.93
C GLY A 213 -10.79 15.72 16.85
N GLY A 214 -9.56 16.13 17.15
CA GLY A 214 -8.65 16.79 16.22
C GLY A 214 -7.42 15.94 15.84
N PRO A 215 -6.42 16.56 15.18
CA PRO A 215 -5.13 15.94 14.92
C PRO A 215 -4.30 15.72 16.21
N VAL A 216 -3.43 14.70 16.17
CA VAL A 216 -2.42 14.40 17.18
C VAL A 216 -1.03 14.58 16.56
N GLN A 217 -0.23 15.48 17.13
CA GLN A 217 1.11 15.79 16.63
C GLN A 217 2.15 15.60 17.73
N LEU A 218 3.15 14.74 17.47
CA LEU A 218 4.34 14.58 18.29
C LEU A 218 5.54 15.14 17.51
N LEU A 219 6.12 16.22 18.03
CA LEU A 219 7.18 16.99 17.39
C LEU A 219 8.40 17.00 18.32
N HIS A 220 9.56 16.57 17.83
CA HIS A 220 10.82 16.58 18.60
C HIS A 220 10.68 15.94 19.99
N THR A 221 9.92 14.85 20.10
CA THR A 221 9.58 14.21 21.38
C THR A 221 10.52 13.04 21.67
N ARG A 222 10.95 12.89 22.93
CA ARG A 222 11.72 11.73 23.40
C ARG A 222 10.93 10.94 24.43
N ILE A 223 10.73 9.66 24.17
CA ILE A 223 10.05 8.71 25.07
C ILE A 223 11.08 7.66 25.47
N GLY A 224 11.49 7.62 26.73
CA GLY A 224 12.47 6.67 27.25
C GLY A 224 11.95 5.23 27.24
N GLY A 225 10.67 5.06 27.56
CA GLY A 225 9.93 3.82 27.58
C GLY A 225 9.21 3.48 26.27
N SER A 226 8.09 2.76 26.39
CA SER A 226 7.26 2.34 25.25
C SER A 226 6.19 3.40 24.93
N ALA A 227 5.80 3.49 23.65
CA ALA A 227 4.75 4.37 23.17
C ALA A 227 3.53 3.56 22.70
N GLY A 228 2.38 3.75 23.33
CA GLY A 228 1.21 2.92 23.12
C GLY A 228 -0.04 3.70 22.70
N PHE A 229 -0.66 3.33 21.58
CA PHE A 229 -1.91 3.92 21.07
C PHE A 229 -3.04 2.90 21.01
N ALA A 230 -2.99 1.85 21.85
CA ALA A 230 -3.95 0.77 21.78
C ALA A 230 -5.39 1.29 21.95
N TRP A 231 -6.25 0.99 20.98
CA TRP A 231 -7.66 1.43 20.94
C TRP A 231 -7.89 2.94 20.85
N ALA A 232 -6.85 3.73 20.61
CA ALA A 232 -7.00 5.16 20.43
C ALA A 232 -7.83 5.46 19.16
N ARG A 233 -8.67 6.49 19.25
CA ARG A 233 -9.41 7.08 18.13
C ARG A 233 -8.97 8.52 17.94
N VAL A 234 -8.44 8.80 16.76
CA VAL A 234 -8.03 10.14 16.32
C VAL A 234 -8.87 10.49 15.12
N ASP A 235 -9.76 11.48 15.22
CA ASP A 235 -10.62 11.86 14.10
C ASP A 235 -9.84 12.64 13.03
N GLY A 236 -8.73 13.30 13.42
CA GLY A 236 -7.80 13.98 12.53
C GLY A 236 -6.59 13.12 12.08
N HIS A 237 -5.46 13.80 11.82
CA HIS A 237 -4.18 13.17 11.45
C HIS A 237 -3.37 12.77 12.68
N LEU A 238 -2.58 11.71 12.59
CA LEU A 238 -1.57 11.32 13.58
C LEU A 238 -0.17 11.48 12.96
N SER A 239 0.66 12.38 13.47
CA SER A 239 2.00 12.61 12.92
C SER A 239 3.09 12.57 13.98
N PHE A 240 4.15 11.82 13.69
CA PHE A 240 5.39 11.78 14.45
C PHE A 240 6.49 12.42 13.60
N HIS A 241 7.11 13.48 14.11
CA HIS A 241 8.25 14.14 13.48
C HIS A 241 9.39 14.21 14.49
N ASP A 242 10.57 13.72 14.10
CA ASP A 242 11.75 13.67 14.97
C ASP A 242 11.48 13.06 16.36
N THR A 243 10.57 12.08 16.42
CA THR A 243 10.18 11.40 17.66
C THR A 243 11.01 10.14 17.86
N ARG A 244 11.60 10.00 19.04
CA ARG A 244 12.37 8.80 19.43
C ARG A 244 11.66 8.05 20.54
N VAL A 245 11.49 6.75 20.35
CA VAL A 245 10.90 5.82 21.33
C VAL A 245 11.95 4.79 21.69
N GLY A 246 12.38 4.77 22.96
CA GLY A 246 13.40 3.82 23.45
C GLY A 246 12.88 2.40 23.63
N GLY A 247 11.57 2.26 23.84
CA GLY A 247 10.86 0.99 23.98
C GLY A 247 10.15 0.52 22.70
N ARG A 248 8.99 -0.11 22.87
CA ARG A 248 8.15 -0.60 21.77
C ARG A 248 7.09 0.43 21.40
N ALA A 249 6.74 0.50 20.12
CA ALA A 249 5.58 1.27 19.65
C ALA A 249 4.44 0.31 19.27
N TRP A 250 3.24 0.47 19.85
CA TRP A 250 2.08 -0.38 19.52
C TRP A 250 0.83 0.43 19.15
N PHE A 251 0.14 -0.02 18.10
CA PHE A 251 -1.04 0.65 17.52
C PHE A 251 -2.25 -0.28 17.43
N THR A 252 -2.34 -1.29 18.29
CA THR A 252 -3.40 -2.31 18.25
C THR A 252 -4.79 -1.68 18.39
N GLY A 253 -5.65 -1.85 17.38
CA GLY A 253 -7.02 -1.35 17.38
C GLY A 253 -7.13 0.17 17.19
N THR A 254 -6.05 0.85 16.78
CA THR A 254 -6.06 2.30 16.56
C THR A 254 -6.88 2.66 15.33
N VAL A 255 -7.71 3.70 15.42
CA VAL A 255 -8.49 4.24 14.30
C VAL A 255 -8.13 5.70 14.08
N ILE A 256 -7.70 6.04 12.87
CA ILE A 256 -7.26 7.37 12.46
C ILE A 256 -8.13 7.83 11.29
N GLY A 257 -8.87 8.93 11.46
CA GLY A 257 -9.77 9.50 10.45
C GLY A 257 -9.04 10.26 9.33
N GLY A 258 -7.81 10.70 9.59
CA GLY A 258 -6.95 11.38 8.62
C GLY A 258 -5.76 10.54 8.13
N ASP A 259 -4.60 11.17 8.07
CA ASP A 259 -3.33 10.56 7.66
C ASP A 259 -2.54 10.12 8.90
N ALA A 260 -1.75 9.05 8.77
CA ALA A 260 -0.84 8.58 9.80
C ALA A 260 0.61 8.68 9.27
N ARG A 261 1.43 9.59 9.80
CA ARG A 261 2.78 9.86 9.31
C ARG A 261 3.83 9.43 10.35
N PHE A 262 4.64 8.44 9.97
CA PHE A 262 5.77 7.90 10.72
C PHE A 262 7.08 8.06 9.93
N ALA A 263 7.15 9.07 9.07
CA ALA A 263 8.26 9.23 8.15
C ALA A 263 9.58 9.47 8.90
N GLY A 264 10.62 8.74 8.52
CA GLY A 264 11.94 8.82 9.17
C GLY A 264 12.03 8.20 10.57
N MET A 265 10.99 7.52 11.05
CA MET A 265 11.00 6.92 12.38
C MET A 265 11.85 5.64 12.42
N LEU A 266 12.64 5.48 13.48
CA LEU A 266 13.41 4.28 13.77
C LEU A 266 12.61 3.34 14.68
N PHE A 267 12.28 2.15 14.17
CA PHE A 267 11.60 1.08 14.90
C PHE A 267 12.59 -0.01 15.28
N GLU A 268 13.28 0.14 16.42
CA GLU A 268 14.29 -0.84 16.85
C GLU A 268 13.66 -2.13 17.39
N ARG A 269 12.61 -2.01 18.22
CA ARG A 269 12.05 -3.15 18.99
C ARG A 269 10.61 -3.52 18.63
N THR A 270 10.02 -2.84 17.65
CA THR A 270 8.61 -3.03 17.29
C THR A 270 8.42 -4.26 16.40
N THR A 271 7.83 -5.31 16.97
CA THR A 271 7.57 -6.58 16.26
C THR A 271 6.21 -6.63 15.57
N LYS A 272 5.29 -5.74 15.95
CA LYS A 272 3.95 -5.67 15.36
C LYS A 272 3.46 -4.23 15.30
N LEU A 273 3.05 -3.80 14.12
CA LEU A 273 2.43 -2.50 13.87
C LEU A 273 0.99 -2.75 13.42
N GLY A 274 0.04 -2.59 14.34
CA GLY A 274 -1.39 -2.80 14.10
C GLY A 274 -1.99 -4.01 14.83
N PRO A 275 -3.27 -4.35 14.57
CA PRO A 275 -4.11 -3.79 13.51
C PRO A 275 -4.39 -2.31 13.68
N LEU A 276 -4.12 -1.49 12.66
CA LEU A 276 -4.53 -0.09 12.63
C LEU A 276 -5.40 0.21 11.42
N VAL A 277 -6.25 1.23 11.56
CA VAL A 277 -7.08 1.74 10.48
C VAL A 277 -6.75 3.20 10.27
N CYS A 278 -6.45 3.57 9.03
CA CYS A 278 -6.13 4.93 8.60
C CYS A 278 -7.02 5.27 7.40
N ALA A 279 -7.98 6.17 7.53
CA ALA A 279 -8.87 6.48 6.41
C ALA A 279 -8.12 7.19 5.26
N GLY A 280 -7.01 7.85 5.55
CA GLY A 280 -6.11 8.49 4.58
C GLY A 280 -4.87 7.66 4.25
N THR A 281 -3.71 8.32 4.29
CA THR A 281 -2.40 7.73 3.94
C THR A 281 -1.66 7.31 5.20
N LEU A 282 -1.19 6.05 5.23
CA LEU A 282 -0.17 5.57 6.17
C LEU A 282 1.21 5.77 5.54
N ASP A 283 1.96 6.75 6.04
CA ASP A 283 3.29 7.10 5.54
C ASP A 283 4.38 6.53 6.44
N LEU A 284 5.09 5.52 5.93
CA LEU A 284 6.26 4.86 6.51
C LEU A 284 7.54 5.20 5.73
N SER A 285 7.51 6.26 4.91
CA SER A 285 8.65 6.64 4.07
C SER A 285 9.87 6.95 4.94
N GLU A 286 11.06 6.50 4.53
CA GLU A 286 12.33 6.68 5.25
C GLU A 286 12.38 6.02 6.65
N ALA A 287 11.34 5.27 7.05
CA ALA A 287 11.37 4.52 8.29
C ALA A 287 12.38 3.37 8.22
N VAL A 288 12.95 3.01 9.36
CA VAL A 288 13.90 1.89 9.49
C VAL A 288 13.35 0.88 10.47
N PHE A 289 13.15 -0.36 10.01
CA PHE A 289 12.70 -1.48 10.85
C PHE A 289 13.88 -2.39 11.17
N GLY A 290 14.36 -2.31 12.41
CA GLY A 290 15.52 -3.03 12.93
C GLY A 290 15.28 -4.52 13.23
N THR A 291 14.01 -4.90 13.41
CA THR A 291 13.58 -6.23 13.83
C THR A 291 12.44 -6.75 12.97
N ALA A 292 12.20 -8.06 13.00
CA ALA A 292 11.16 -8.68 12.22
C ALA A 292 9.78 -8.12 12.63
N VAL A 293 9.02 -7.63 11.65
CA VAL A 293 7.78 -6.88 11.91
C VAL A 293 6.61 -7.38 11.09
N THR A 294 5.46 -7.49 11.73
CA THR A 294 4.17 -7.67 11.04
C THR A 294 3.40 -6.35 11.05
N VAL A 295 3.11 -5.83 9.87
CA VAL A 295 2.28 -4.64 9.68
C VAL A 295 0.87 -5.09 9.31
N GLU A 296 -0.11 -4.80 10.15
CA GLU A 296 -1.53 -5.07 9.88
C GLU A 296 -2.24 -3.73 9.77
N ALA A 297 -2.58 -3.30 8.55
CA ALA A 297 -3.15 -1.99 8.31
C ALA A 297 -4.30 -2.03 7.30
N ALA A 298 -5.39 -1.32 7.59
CA ALA A 298 -6.39 -0.94 6.61
C ALA A 298 -6.21 0.55 6.32
N ALA A 299 -5.82 0.89 5.09
CA ALA A 299 -5.58 2.27 4.70
C ALA A 299 -5.95 2.55 3.25
N LYS A 300 -6.23 3.80 2.90
CA LYS A 300 -6.45 4.17 1.50
C LYS A 300 -5.14 4.13 0.71
N ALA A 301 -4.04 4.59 1.31
CA ALA A 301 -2.71 4.51 0.72
C ALA A 301 -1.67 4.14 1.79
N VAL A 302 -0.65 3.38 1.39
CA VAL A 302 0.50 3.02 2.22
C VAL A 302 1.76 3.41 1.45
N ARG A 303 2.51 4.38 1.97
CA ARG A 303 3.77 4.84 1.38
C ARG A 303 4.93 4.26 2.16
N CYS A 304 5.76 3.50 1.48
CA CYS A 304 6.99 2.89 2.00
C CYS A 304 8.18 3.35 1.15
N ARG A 305 8.25 4.66 0.85
CA ARG A 305 9.30 5.21 -0.03
C ARG A 305 10.61 5.29 0.72
N ARG A 306 11.70 4.78 0.15
CA ARG A 306 13.03 4.77 0.82
C ARG A 306 13.00 4.12 2.22
N THR A 307 12.03 3.27 2.50
CA THR A 307 11.95 2.53 3.77
C THR A 307 13.03 1.46 3.79
N ARG A 308 13.68 1.25 4.94
CA ARG A 308 14.72 0.23 5.12
C ARG A 308 14.21 -0.90 5.99
N TRP A 309 14.24 -2.12 5.44
CA TRP A 309 13.85 -3.34 6.13
C TRP A 309 15.11 -4.16 6.40
N THR A 310 15.65 -4.07 7.62
CA THR A 310 16.86 -4.80 8.04
C THR A 310 16.51 -6.15 8.69
N SER A 311 15.27 -6.61 8.52
CA SER A 311 14.77 -7.90 8.96
C SER A 311 13.53 -8.28 8.17
N THR A 312 13.02 -9.50 8.34
CA THR A 312 11.84 -10.00 7.64
C THR A 312 10.61 -9.16 7.98
N ALA A 313 9.84 -8.77 6.96
CA ALA A 313 8.61 -8.00 7.15
C ALA A 313 7.40 -8.66 6.47
N ALA A 314 6.26 -8.63 7.15
CA ALA A 314 4.99 -9.10 6.61
C ALA A 314 3.96 -7.96 6.66
N LEU A 315 3.69 -7.37 5.50
CA LEU A 315 2.67 -6.34 5.33
C LEU A 315 1.36 -7.00 4.92
N ARG A 316 0.40 -7.02 5.83
CA ARG A 316 -0.97 -7.52 5.62
C ARG A 316 -1.85 -6.29 5.50
N LEU A 317 -2.27 -5.99 4.28
CA LEU A 317 -2.91 -4.72 3.95
C LEU A 317 -4.35 -4.94 3.49
N ARG A 318 -5.17 -3.89 3.65
CA ARG A 318 -6.54 -3.83 3.15
C ARG A 318 -6.77 -2.45 2.52
N TYR A 319 -7.48 -2.40 1.40
CA TYR A 319 -7.90 -1.20 0.68
C TYR A 319 -6.79 -0.31 0.10
N ALA A 320 -5.52 -0.70 0.28
CA ALA A 320 -4.39 0.20 0.15
C ALA A 320 -3.79 0.26 -1.26
N GLU A 321 -3.56 1.47 -1.74
CA GLU A 321 -2.55 1.77 -2.77
C GLU A 321 -1.16 1.79 -2.13
N VAL A 322 -0.26 0.89 -2.54
CA VAL A 322 1.05 0.67 -1.94
C VAL A 322 2.15 1.21 -2.85
N ASP A 323 2.94 2.16 -2.34
CA ASP A 323 4.13 2.68 -3.02
C ASP A 323 5.39 2.21 -2.27
N LEU A 324 6.23 1.40 -2.93
CA LEU A 324 7.49 0.89 -2.39
C LEU A 324 8.72 1.56 -3.02
N SER A 325 8.54 2.68 -3.73
CA SER A 325 9.63 3.31 -4.50
C SER A 325 10.90 3.50 -3.67
N ASP A 326 12.02 3.02 -4.19
CA ASP A 326 13.36 3.10 -3.60
C ASP A 326 13.50 2.44 -2.22
N ALA A 327 12.58 1.54 -1.83
CA ALA A 327 12.68 0.77 -0.60
C ALA A 327 13.86 -0.21 -0.65
N VAL A 328 14.57 -0.34 0.47
CA VAL A 328 15.72 -1.24 0.63
C VAL A 328 15.30 -2.46 1.43
N LEU A 329 15.35 -3.63 0.79
CA LEU A 329 14.98 -4.93 1.37
C LEU A 329 16.25 -5.75 1.61
N GLU A 330 16.76 -5.81 2.84
CA GLU A 330 17.92 -6.66 3.17
C GLU A 330 17.49 -8.11 3.45
N TYR A 331 16.21 -8.31 3.72
CA TYR A 331 15.59 -9.58 4.08
C TYR A 331 14.23 -9.72 3.39
N PRO A 332 13.64 -10.93 3.35
CA PRO A 332 12.34 -11.15 2.72
C PRO A 332 11.23 -10.24 3.25
N VAL A 333 10.55 -9.54 2.35
CA VAL A 333 9.40 -8.68 2.62
C VAL A 333 8.21 -9.18 1.81
N GLY A 334 7.14 -9.56 2.51
CA GLY A 334 5.89 -9.98 1.92
C GLY A 334 4.83 -8.88 1.99
N VAL A 335 4.18 -8.57 0.88
CA VAL A 335 3.00 -7.69 0.82
C VAL A 335 1.80 -8.51 0.37
N ALA A 336 0.82 -8.65 1.25
CA ALA A 336 -0.34 -9.49 1.04
C ALA A 336 -1.64 -8.70 1.20
N ALA A 337 -2.55 -8.87 0.24
CA ALA A 337 -3.93 -8.42 0.38
C ALA A 337 -4.68 -9.32 1.37
N HIS A 338 -5.21 -8.73 2.44
CA HIS A 338 -5.91 -9.48 3.49
C HIS A 338 -7.42 -9.44 3.27
N ALA A 339 -8.08 -10.59 3.11
CA ALA A 339 -9.50 -10.63 2.74
C ALA A 339 -10.48 -10.28 3.87
N ARG A 340 -10.17 -10.63 5.12
CA ARG A 340 -11.07 -10.42 6.28
C ARG A 340 -10.72 -9.15 7.06
N PRO A 341 -11.71 -8.42 7.63
CA PRO A 341 -11.44 -7.32 8.55
C PRO A 341 -10.54 -7.78 9.70
N PHE A 342 -9.64 -6.92 10.13
CA PHE A 342 -8.81 -7.24 11.28
C PHE A 342 -9.65 -7.30 12.55
N ALA A 343 -9.28 -8.23 13.44
CA ALA A 343 -9.89 -8.35 14.75
C ALA A 343 -8.84 -8.05 15.82
N ALA A 344 -9.20 -7.21 16.78
CA ALA A 344 -8.45 -7.00 17.99
C ALA A 344 -9.32 -7.45 19.17
N HIS A 345 -8.75 -8.21 20.11
CA HIS A 345 -9.44 -8.71 21.32
C HIS A 345 -10.88 -9.25 21.07
N ARG A 346 -11.06 -10.04 19.99
CA ARG A 346 -12.32 -10.67 19.56
C ARG A 346 -13.40 -9.73 18.98
N SER A 347 -13.10 -8.45 18.80
CA SER A 347 -13.98 -7.48 18.12
C SER A 347 -13.38 -7.01 16.79
N LYS A 348 -14.23 -6.77 15.79
CA LYS A 348 -13.79 -6.20 14.50
C LYS A 348 -13.39 -4.75 14.72
N VAL A 349 -12.24 -4.36 14.18
CA VAL A 349 -11.83 -2.95 14.16
C VAL A 349 -12.69 -2.23 13.11
N PRO A 350 -13.33 -1.08 13.44
CA PRO A 350 -14.11 -0.33 12.45
C PRO A 350 -13.21 0.19 11.32
N GLU A 351 -13.64 0.02 10.07
CA GLU A 351 -12.93 0.45 8.85
C GLU A 351 -13.71 1.57 8.11
N PRO A 352 -13.94 2.75 8.73
CA PRO A 352 -14.79 3.80 8.13
C PRO A 352 -14.14 4.41 6.88
N GLY A 353 -14.95 4.70 5.85
CA GLY A 353 -14.51 5.42 4.64
C GLY A 353 -13.70 4.61 3.63
N LEU A 354 -13.38 3.34 3.93
CA LEU A 354 -12.62 2.45 3.05
C LEU A 354 -13.57 1.55 2.25
N THR A 355 -13.67 1.77 0.93
CA THR A 355 -14.69 1.13 0.08
C THR A 355 -14.13 0.15 -0.95
N ASP A 356 -12.95 0.39 -1.52
CA ASP A 356 -12.34 -0.51 -2.51
C ASP A 356 -11.51 -1.58 -1.78
N PRO A 357 -11.96 -2.84 -1.68
CA PRO A 357 -11.28 -3.86 -0.89
C PRO A 357 -9.92 -4.28 -1.45
N ARG A 358 -9.56 -3.83 -2.66
CA ARG A 358 -8.31 -4.21 -3.32
C ARG A 358 -7.11 -3.57 -2.64
N VAL A 359 -5.99 -4.29 -2.70
CA VAL A 359 -4.67 -3.74 -2.38
C VAL A 359 -3.90 -3.67 -3.68
N SER A 360 -3.65 -2.46 -4.18
CA SER A 360 -2.91 -2.24 -5.41
C SER A 360 -1.47 -1.84 -5.10
N VAL A 361 -0.49 -2.39 -5.81
CA VAL A 361 0.89 -1.88 -5.75
C VAL A 361 1.06 -0.91 -6.91
N VAL A 362 1.47 0.32 -6.61
CA VAL A 362 1.54 1.42 -7.58
C VAL A 362 2.95 1.58 -8.14
N SER A 363 4.00 1.33 -7.35
CA SER A 363 5.38 1.47 -7.82
C SER A 363 6.35 0.56 -7.06
N LEU A 364 7.23 -0.08 -7.82
CA LEU A 364 8.40 -0.85 -7.36
C LEU A 364 9.72 -0.26 -7.88
N ARG A 365 9.70 0.96 -8.41
CA ARG A 365 10.90 1.62 -8.97
C ARG A 365 11.99 1.69 -7.91
N GLY A 366 13.23 1.33 -8.28
CA GLY A 366 14.39 1.41 -7.38
C GLY A 366 14.46 0.31 -6.31
N VAL A 367 13.48 -0.58 -6.23
CA VAL A 367 13.47 -1.70 -5.28
C VAL A 367 14.30 -2.86 -5.83
N ASP A 368 15.02 -3.56 -4.96
CA ASP A 368 15.54 -4.90 -5.26
C ASP A 368 14.46 -5.95 -4.99
N ALA A 369 13.92 -6.54 -6.05
CA ALA A 369 12.82 -7.49 -5.97
C ALA A 369 13.24 -8.91 -5.56
N ALA A 370 14.54 -9.19 -5.39
CA ALA A 370 15.02 -10.52 -4.97
C ALA A 370 14.44 -11.00 -3.63
N HIS A 371 14.11 -10.05 -2.75
CA HIS A 371 13.52 -10.32 -1.44
C HIS A 371 12.04 -9.92 -1.36
N LEU A 372 11.40 -9.58 -2.49
CA LEU A 372 10.02 -9.11 -2.51
C LEU A 372 9.04 -10.21 -2.92
N MET A 373 7.99 -10.35 -2.13
CA MET A 373 6.90 -11.27 -2.37
C MET A 373 5.57 -10.51 -2.35
N LEU A 374 4.77 -10.66 -3.41
CA LEU A 374 3.46 -10.04 -3.53
C LEU A 374 2.38 -11.12 -3.59
N THR A 375 1.37 -11.03 -2.73
CA THR A 375 0.31 -12.04 -2.62
C THR A 375 -1.08 -11.44 -2.77
N GLY A 376 -1.78 -11.81 -3.85
CA GLY A 376 -3.17 -11.40 -4.10
C GLY A 376 -3.35 -9.89 -4.30
N THR A 377 -2.34 -9.19 -4.78
CA THR A 377 -2.35 -7.73 -5.00
C THR A 377 -2.73 -7.36 -6.44
N ASP A 378 -3.27 -6.16 -6.63
CA ASP A 378 -3.56 -5.59 -7.95
C ASP A 378 -2.33 -4.82 -8.46
N LEU A 379 -1.77 -5.25 -9.58
CA LEU A 379 -0.58 -4.67 -10.22
C LEU A 379 -0.96 -3.96 -11.53
N THR A 380 -2.24 -3.67 -11.74
CA THR A 380 -2.75 -3.04 -12.98
C THR A 380 -2.07 -1.71 -13.29
N ASP A 381 -1.79 -0.90 -12.26
CA ASP A 381 -1.17 0.41 -12.39
C ASP A 381 0.28 0.43 -11.84
N CYS A 382 0.88 -0.75 -11.66
CA CYS A 382 2.21 -0.90 -11.04
C CYS A 382 3.32 -0.52 -12.02
N LEU A 383 4.21 0.38 -11.58
CA LEU A 383 5.45 0.72 -12.27
C LEU A 383 6.58 -0.24 -11.87
N PHE A 384 7.15 -0.94 -12.85
CA PHE A 384 8.26 -1.91 -12.73
C PHE A 384 9.58 -1.41 -13.34
N ALA A 385 9.53 -0.39 -14.20
CA ALA A 385 10.72 0.21 -14.79
C ALA A 385 11.65 0.75 -13.70
N GLY A 386 12.90 0.29 -13.71
CA GLY A 386 13.91 0.65 -12.71
C GLY A 386 13.93 -0.27 -11.46
N THR A 387 13.13 -1.33 -11.41
CA THR A 387 13.27 -2.39 -10.40
C THR A 387 14.49 -3.27 -10.70
N VAL A 388 15.26 -3.62 -9.67
CA VAL A 388 16.44 -4.50 -9.74
C VAL A 388 16.02 -5.95 -9.42
N HIS A 389 16.65 -6.94 -10.06
CA HIS A 389 16.33 -8.37 -9.92
C HIS A 389 14.83 -8.70 -10.08
N LEU A 390 14.15 -8.04 -11.02
CA LEU A 390 12.72 -8.23 -11.24
C LEU A 390 12.38 -9.67 -11.66
N ASP A 391 13.36 -10.43 -12.16
CA ASP A 391 13.25 -11.84 -12.47
C ASP A 391 13.12 -12.75 -11.23
N GLN A 392 13.43 -12.25 -10.03
CA GLN A 392 13.29 -12.98 -8.76
C GLN A 392 12.04 -12.58 -7.96
N LEU A 393 11.21 -11.66 -8.49
CA LEU A 393 9.97 -11.24 -7.85
C LEU A 393 9.01 -12.42 -7.70
N ARG A 394 8.55 -12.68 -6.47
CA ARG A 394 7.59 -13.75 -6.20
C ARG A 394 6.16 -13.22 -6.24
N LEU A 395 5.36 -13.74 -7.17
CA LEU A 395 3.93 -13.44 -7.29
C LEU A 395 3.13 -14.68 -6.87
N GLU A 396 2.36 -14.58 -5.79
CA GLU A 396 1.52 -15.67 -5.30
C GLU A 396 0.03 -15.30 -5.26
N GLY A 397 -0.83 -16.28 -5.49
CA GLY A 397 -2.27 -16.06 -5.59
C GLY A 397 -2.65 -15.29 -6.86
N HIS A 398 -3.80 -14.62 -6.83
CA HIS A 398 -4.31 -13.90 -8.00
C HIS A 398 -3.78 -12.46 -8.06
N CYS A 399 -2.57 -12.29 -8.59
CA CYS A 399 -2.02 -10.97 -8.88
C CYS A 399 -2.55 -10.46 -10.22
N ARG A 400 -3.36 -9.39 -10.18
CA ARG A 400 -3.98 -8.82 -11.39
C ARG A 400 -3.00 -7.90 -12.11
N MET A 401 -2.92 -8.00 -13.44
CA MET A 401 -2.06 -7.13 -14.27
C MET A 401 -2.94 -6.29 -15.20
N ALA A 402 -2.36 -5.23 -15.78
CA ALA A 402 -3.03 -4.46 -16.81
C ALA A 402 -3.38 -5.35 -18.00
N ALA A 403 -4.46 -5.01 -18.72
CA ALA A 403 -4.88 -5.74 -19.90
C ALA A 403 -4.87 -4.83 -21.11
N ALA A 404 -4.31 -5.33 -22.21
CA ALA A 404 -4.38 -4.63 -23.49
C ALA A 404 -5.85 -4.45 -23.91
N PRO A 405 -6.25 -3.26 -24.42
CA PRO A 405 -7.61 -3.01 -24.89
C PRO A 405 -8.06 -4.03 -25.95
N ALA A 406 -9.12 -4.77 -25.64
CA ALA A 406 -9.70 -5.76 -26.54
C ALA A 406 -10.76 -5.13 -27.45
N GLY A 407 -10.85 -5.59 -28.70
CA GLY A 407 -11.88 -5.13 -29.62
C GLY A 407 -11.53 -5.29 -31.10
N LEU A 408 -12.56 -5.15 -31.94
CA LEU A 408 -12.40 -5.05 -33.39
C LEU A 408 -12.16 -3.58 -33.74
N ARG A 409 -10.96 -3.25 -34.21
CA ARG A 409 -10.59 -1.88 -34.61
C ARG A 409 -10.35 -1.85 -36.12
N ARG A 410 -10.71 -0.75 -36.79
CA ARG A 410 -10.32 -0.52 -38.19
C ARG A 410 -8.97 0.19 -38.23
N ARG A 411 -7.96 -0.44 -38.84
CA ARG A 411 -6.72 0.23 -39.24
C ARG A 411 -6.79 0.45 -40.74
N GLY A 412 -7.31 1.60 -41.16
CA GLY A 412 -7.70 1.85 -42.56
C GLY A 412 -8.85 0.91 -42.99
N LEU A 413 -8.69 0.25 -44.14
CA LEU A 413 -9.69 -0.69 -44.71
C LEU A 413 -9.69 -2.08 -44.03
N ARG A 414 -8.73 -2.41 -43.17
CA ARG A 414 -8.59 -3.75 -42.58
C ARG A 414 -9.12 -3.81 -41.14
N PRO A 415 -10.07 -4.72 -40.83
CA PRO A 415 -10.45 -4.98 -39.45
C PRO A 415 -9.32 -5.75 -38.74
N VAL A 416 -8.83 -5.20 -37.64
CA VAL A 416 -7.82 -5.83 -36.78
C VAL A 416 -8.48 -6.13 -35.44
N ARG A 417 -8.60 -7.43 -35.12
CA ARG A 417 -9.05 -7.88 -33.80
C ARG A 417 -7.86 -7.91 -32.84
N ARG A 418 -7.87 -7.05 -31.83
CA ARG A 418 -6.92 -7.14 -30.70
C ARG A 418 -7.42 -8.20 -29.73
N THR A 419 -6.56 -9.16 -29.40
CA THR A 419 -6.84 -10.17 -28.38
C THR A 419 -6.41 -9.62 -27.03
N PRO A 420 -7.18 -9.84 -25.95
CA PRO A 420 -6.75 -9.46 -24.61
C PRO A 420 -5.46 -10.19 -24.26
N ARG A 421 -4.53 -9.49 -23.60
CA ARG A 421 -3.27 -10.02 -23.05
C ARG A 421 -2.89 -9.20 -21.84
N ARG A 422 -2.17 -9.79 -20.89
CA ARG A 422 -1.56 -9.05 -19.78
C ARG A 422 -0.47 -8.12 -20.30
N THR A 423 -0.42 -6.89 -19.79
CA THR A 423 0.52 -5.83 -20.18
C THR A 423 1.03 -5.08 -18.95
N LEU A 424 2.16 -4.40 -19.12
CA LEU A 424 2.69 -3.45 -18.13
C LEU A 424 1.88 -2.15 -18.16
N ALA A 425 1.74 -1.48 -17.02
CA ALA A 425 1.16 -0.15 -16.94
C ALA A 425 1.96 0.83 -17.83
N GLU A 426 3.27 0.70 -17.84
CA GLU A 426 4.16 1.53 -18.65
C GLU A 426 3.97 1.34 -20.16
N GLU A 427 3.55 0.16 -20.63
CA GLU A 427 3.18 -0.01 -22.04
C GLU A 427 1.93 0.81 -22.39
N HIS A 428 0.97 0.91 -21.46
CA HIS A 428 -0.20 1.76 -21.65
C HIS A 428 0.22 3.21 -21.83
N HIS A 429 1.12 3.69 -20.96
CA HIS A 429 1.68 5.04 -21.03
C HIS A 429 2.38 5.30 -22.37
N TRP A 430 3.25 4.37 -22.79
CA TRP A 430 3.96 4.48 -24.08
C TRP A 430 3.00 4.51 -25.27
N ARG A 431 2.00 3.62 -25.32
CA ARG A 431 1.04 3.57 -26.43
C ARG A 431 0.05 4.72 -26.44
N ALA A 432 -0.31 5.27 -25.28
CA ALA A 432 -1.15 6.45 -25.20
C ALA A 432 -0.41 7.70 -25.70
N ALA A 433 0.91 7.77 -25.51
CA ALA A 433 1.74 8.86 -26.02
C ALA A 433 2.04 8.75 -27.54
N HIS A 434 2.19 7.53 -28.06
CA HIS A 434 2.54 7.28 -29.47
C HIS A 434 1.35 6.90 -30.37
N GLY A 435 0.18 6.63 -29.78
CA GLY A 435 -1.07 6.33 -30.47
C GLY A 435 -2.03 7.50 -30.39
N GLY A 436 -2.87 7.69 -31.41
CA GLY A 436 -3.91 8.71 -31.37
C GLY A 436 -4.86 8.50 -30.18
N HIS A 437 -5.30 9.61 -29.56
CA HIS A 437 -6.26 9.60 -28.45
C HIS A 437 -7.50 8.74 -28.78
N GLY A 438 -7.95 7.92 -27.82
CA GLY A 438 -9.21 7.16 -27.91
C GLY A 438 -9.09 5.64 -28.09
N ASP A 439 -7.89 5.06 -28.07
CA ASP A 439 -7.70 3.62 -28.35
C ASP A 439 -7.93 2.69 -27.14
N GLY A 440 -8.20 3.24 -25.95
CA GLY A 440 -8.43 2.51 -24.69
C GLY A 440 -7.18 2.31 -23.83
N TRP A 441 -6.03 2.89 -24.21
CA TRP A 441 -4.81 2.88 -23.41
C TRP A 441 -4.83 3.99 -22.37
N THR A 442 -4.29 3.69 -21.19
CA THR A 442 -4.18 4.62 -20.08
C THR A 442 -3.02 5.60 -20.35
N PRO A 443 -3.25 6.92 -20.35
CA PRO A 443 -2.17 7.90 -20.50
C PRO A 443 -1.28 7.93 -19.27
N VAL A 444 -0.04 8.38 -19.47
CA VAL A 444 0.91 8.61 -18.37
C VAL A 444 0.33 9.63 -17.37
N PRO A 445 0.46 9.40 -16.06
CA PRO A 445 0.17 10.41 -15.04
C PRO A 445 0.98 11.69 -15.29
N ARG A 446 0.44 12.85 -14.89
CA ARG A 446 1.14 14.14 -15.09
C ARG A 446 2.46 14.15 -14.32
N GLY A 447 3.56 14.44 -15.01
CA GLY A 447 4.89 14.58 -14.41
C GLY A 447 5.77 13.33 -14.45
N GLU A 448 5.27 12.23 -15.02
CA GLU A 448 6.06 11.01 -15.24
C GLU A 448 6.61 10.93 -16.67
N GLU A 449 7.81 10.38 -16.80
CA GLU A 449 8.45 10.13 -18.10
C GLU A 449 7.85 8.88 -18.75
N VAL A 450 7.68 8.95 -20.07
CA VAL A 450 7.21 7.81 -20.86
C VAL A 450 8.41 6.90 -21.17
N PRO A 451 8.46 5.67 -20.65
CA PRO A 451 9.58 4.78 -20.92
C PRO A 451 9.58 4.33 -22.37
N GLU A 452 10.78 4.27 -22.96
CA GLU A 452 10.98 3.81 -24.32
C GLU A 452 10.92 2.28 -24.44
N PRO A 453 10.62 1.73 -25.63
CA PRO A 453 10.60 0.29 -25.86
C PRO A 453 11.90 -0.44 -25.47
N ALA A 454 13.05 0.24 -25.60
CA ALA A 454 14.35 -0.28 -25.18
C ALA A 454 14.42 -0.57 -23.67
N VAL A 455 13.71 0.19 -22.84
CA VAL A 455 13.60 -0.01 -21.39
C VAL A 455 12.56 -1.08 -21.07
N LEU A 456 11.43 -1.10 -21.79
CA LEU A 456 10.33 -2.02 -21.54
C LEU A 456 10.64 -3.47 -21.93
N ALA A 457 11.44 -3.72 -22.98
CA ALA A 457 11.77 -5.07 -23.41
C ALA A 457 12.50 -5.89 -22.31
N PRO A 458 13.55 -5.36 -21.64
CA PRO A 458 14.16 -6.01 -20.48
C PRO A 458 13.20 -6.26 -19.31
N VAL A 459 12.25 -5.36 -19.04
CA VAL A 459 11.25 -5.51 -17.97
C VAL A 459 10.31 -6.67 -18.27
N TYR A 460 9.77 -6.74 -19.50
CA TYR A 460 8.98 -7.88 -19.97
C TYR A 460 9.73 -9.20 -19.86
N ARG A 461 11.02 -9.21 -20.25
CA ARG A 461 11.87 -10.40 -20.20
C ARG A 461 12.08 -10.90 -18.77
N GLN A 462 12.32 -9.99 -17.82
CA GLN A 462 12.53 -10.33 -16.41
C GLN A 462 11.24 -10.85 -15.77
N LEU A 463 10.11 -10.18 -15.95
CA LEU A 463 8.82 -10.65 -15.43
C LEU A 463 8.40 -12.00 -16.03
N ARG A 464 8.68 -12.24 -17.30
CA ARG A 464 8.49 -13.57 -17.90
C ARG A 464 9.26 -14.64 -17.12
N LYS A 465 10.56 -14.41 -16.84
CA LYS A 465 11.38 -15.37 -16.10
C LYS A 465 10.83 -15.64 -14.69
N ALA A 466 10.40 -14.59 -13.99
CA ALA A 466 9.76 -14.73 -12.68
C ALA A 466 8.49 -15.61 -12.74
N LEU A 467 7.66 -15.43 -13.76
CA LEU A 467 6.45 -16.24 -13.96
C LEU A 467 6.77 -17.70 -14.36
N GLU A 468 7.79 -17.92 -15.20
CA GLU A 468 8.27 -19.26 -15.56
C GLU A 468 8.78 -20.00 -14.32
N GLU A 469 9.54 -19.34 -13.45
CA GLU A 469 10.00 -19.90 -12.18
C GLU A 469 8.83 -20.21 -11.23
N GLY A 470 7.81 -19.34 -11.21
CA GLY A 470 6.54 -19.54 -10.51
C GLY A 470 5.60 -20.58 -11.14
N LYS A 471 5.98 -21.22 -12.26
CA LYS A 471 5.18 -22.18 -13.05
C LYS A 471 3.87 -21.60 -13.64
N ASP A 472 3.74 -20.27 -13.76
CA ASP A 472 2.67 -19.60 -14.53
C ASP A 472 3.06 -19.47 -16.01
N GLU A 473 3.13 -20.61 -16.69
CA GLU A 473 3.41 -20.72 -18.13
C GLU A 473 2.39 -19.93 -19.01
N PRO A 474 1.07 -19.92 -18.72
CA PRO A 474 0.12 -19.07 -19.44
C PRO A 474 0.44 -17.58 -19.33
N GLY A 475 0.74 -17.11 -18.11
CA GLY A 475 1.11 -15.72 -17.85
C GLY A 475 2.39 -15.35 -18.59
N ALA A 476 3.44 -16.16 -18.48
CA ALA A 476 4.73 -15.94 -19.13
C ALA A 476 4.62 -15.72 -20.65
N ALA A 477 3.70 -16.41 -21.33
CA ALA A 477 3.49 -16.26 -22.77
C ALA A 477 3.00 -14.85 -23.17
N ASP A 478 2.18 -14.20 -22.35
CA ASP A 478 1.71 -12.83 -22.62
C ASP A 478 2.86 -11.81 -22.51
N PHE A 479 3.76 -12.02 -21.53
CA PHE A 479 4.97 -11.20 -21.35
C PHE A 479 6.01 -11.45 -22.45
N TYR A 480 6.15 -12.70 -22.94
CA TYR A 480 6.96 -12.99 -24.13
C TYR A 480 6.46 -12.24 -25.37
N TYR A 481 5.14 -12.19 -25.58
CA TYR A 481 4.56 -11.42 -26.67
C TYR A 481 4.90 -9.92 -26.53
N GLY A 482 4.85 -9.38 -25.31
CA GLY A 482 5.22 -8.00 -25.01
C GLY A 482 6.69 -7.69 -25.29
N GLU A 483 7.60 -8.57 -24.85
CA GLU A 483 9.04 -8.46 -25.12
C GLU A 483 9.32 -8.33 -26.63
N MET A 484 8.76 -9.25 -27.43
CA MET A 484 8.98 -9.27 -28.89
C MET A 484 8.35 -8.05 -29.59
N GLU A 485 7.23 -7.55 -29.08
CA GLU A 485 6.60 -6.35 -29.60
C GLU A 485 7.43 -5.10 -29.30
N MET A 486 7.97 -4.96 -28.09
CA MET A 486 8.85 -3.86 -27.73
C MET A 486 10.14 -3.86 -28.57
N ARG A 487 10.78 -5.02 -28.77
CA ARG A 487 11.96 -5.15 -29.66
C ARG A 487 11.68 -4.79 -31.12
N ARG A 488 10.47 -5.06 -31.62
CA ARG A 488 10.06 -4.66 -32.98
C ARG A 488 9.93 -3.14 -33.11
N HIS A 489 9.46 -2.48 -32.04
CA HIS A 489 9.22 -1.03 -31.99
C HIS A 489 10.44 -0.23 -31.53
N ASP A 490 11.43 -0.87 -30.93
CA ASP A 490 12.68 -0.26 -30.53
C ASP A 490 13.49 0.22 -31.77
N PRO A 491 13.78 1.52 -31.89
CA PRO A 491 14.61 2.05 -32.97
C PRO A 491 16.08 1.60 -32.87
N GLY A 492 16.57 1.20 -31.69
CA GLY A 492 17.93 0.72 -31.46
C GLY A 492 18.18 -0.70 -31.99
N THR A 493 17.12 -1.49 -32.19
CA THR A 493 17.24 -2.85 -32.73
C THR A 493 17.58 -2.83 -34.23
N PRO A 494 18.56 -3.63 -34.72
CA PRO A 494 18.94 -3.65 -36.13
C PRO A 494 17.75 -3.91 -37.06
N TRP A 495 17.75 -3.26 -38.23
CA TRP A 495 16.62 -3.35 -39.17
C TRP A 495 16.31 -4.80 -39.60
N ALA A 496 17.34 -5.64 -39.77
CA ALA A 496 17.20 -7.04 -40.17
C ALA A 496 16.47 -7.86 -39.09
N GLU A 497 16.79 -7.61 -37.83
CA GLU A 497 16.13 -8.24 -36.69
C GLU A 497 14.67 -7.75 -36.57
N ARG A 498 14.42 -6.45 -36.75
CA ARG A 498 13.05 -5.90 -36.75
C ARG A 498 12.22 -6.48 -37.90
N ALA A 499 12.80 -6.66 -39.08
CA ALA A 499 12.15 -7.30 -40.22
C ALA A 499 11.84 -8.77 -39.93
N LEU A 500 12.77 -9.51 -39.32
CA LEU A 500 12.56 -10.89 -38.90
C LEU A 500 11.45 -11.00 -37.85
N LEU A 501 11.45 -10.14 -36.83
CA LEU A 501 10.39 -10.07 -35.81
C LEU A 501 9.04 -9.70 -36.44
N ALA A 502 9.01 -8.82 -37.43
CA ALA A 502 7.79 -8.49 -38.16
C ALA A 502 7.25 -9.68 -38.97
N ALA A 503 8.13 -10.43 -39.66
CA ALA A 503 7.77 -11.64 -40.37
C ALA A 503 7.25 -12.72 -39.40
N TYR A 504 7.95 -12.96 -38.29
CA TYR A 504 7.55 -13.93 -37.26
C TYR A 504 6.19 -13.57 -36.62
N TRP A 505 5.93 -12.29 -36.39
CA TRP A 505 4.61 -11.80 -35.95
C TRP A 505 3.51 -12.04 -36.99
N ALA A 506 3.79 -11.79 -38.27
CA ALA A 506 2.83 -11.91 -39.36
C ALA A 506 2.44 -13.38 -39.60
N VAL A 507 3.41 -14.29 -39.53
CA VAL A 507 3.23 -15.72 -39.82
C VAL A 507 2.57 -16.46 -38.65
N SER A 508 3.07 -16.29 -37.43
CA SER A 508 2.65 -17.13 -36.28
C SER A 508 2.23 -16.34 -35.05
N GLY A 509 2.30 -15.00 -35.09
CA GLY A 509 2.07 -14.16 -33.91
C GLY A 509 3.07 -14.45 -32.80
N TYR A 510 4.35 -14.57 -33.18
CA TYR A 510 5.45 -14.98 -32.29
C TYR A 510 5.32 -16.42 -31.76
N GLY A 511 4.78 -17.34 -32.57
CA GLY A 511 4.64 -18.75 -32.20
C GLY A 511 3.53 -19.02 -31.17
N LEU A 512 2.64 -18.05 -30.93
CA LEU A 512 1.55 -18.15 -29.96
C LEU A 512 0.16 -18.28 -30.60
N ARG A 513 0.04 -18.13 -31.93
CA ARG A 513 -1.25 -18.14 -32.63
C ARG A 513 -1.31 -19.21 -33.73
N ALA A 514 -1.72 -20.42 -33.35
CA ALA A 514 -1.88 -21.55 -34.27
C ALA A 514 -2.78 -21.23 -35.48
N ALA A 515 -3.87 -20.48 -35.29
CA ALA A 515 -4.78 -20.10 -36.37
C ALA A 515 -4.11 -19.27 -37.48
N ARG A 516 -3.11 -18.42 -37.16
CA ARG A 516 -2.36 -17.67 -38.18
C ARG A 516 -1.44 -18.60 -38.97
N ALA A 517 -0.71 -19.47 -38.26
CA ALA A 517 0.18 -20.44 -38.89
C ALA A 517 -0.58 -21.41 -39.80
N LEU A 518 -1.73 -21.94 -39.34
CA LEU A 518 -2.61 -22.79 -40.14
C LEU A 518 -3.23 -22.04 -41.33
N GLY A 519 -3.58 -20.77 -41.17
CA GLY A 519 -4.06 -19.94 -42.27
C GLY A 519 -3.00 -19.73 -43.36
N TRP A 520 -1.75 -19.45 -42.96
CA TRP A 520 -0.62 -19.37 -43.88
C TRP A 520 -0.29 -20.71 -44.52
N LEU A 521 -0.41 -21.82 -43.76
CA LEU A 521 -0.24 -23.16 -44.30
C LEU A 521 -1.27 -23.44 -45.39
N GLY A 522 -2.56 -23.19 -45.13
CA GLY A 522 -3.61 -23.36 -46.13
C GLY A 522 -3.43 -22.46 -47.36
N ALA A 523 -2.99 -21.21 -47.16
CA ALA A 523 -2.69 -20.30 -48.26
C ALA A 523 -1.48 -20.76 -49.09
N ALA A 524 -0.43 -21.25 -48.45
CA ALA A 524 0.75 -21.81 -49.12
C ALA A 524 0.37 -23.07 -49.91
N MET A 525 -0.35 -24.00 -49.29
CA MET A 525 -0.86 -25.21 -49.98
C MET A 525 -1.73 -24.86 -51.18
N LEU A 526 -2.63 -23.88 -51.05
CA LEU A 526 -3.45 -23.42 -52.18
C LEU A 526 -2.59 -22.82 -53.30
N ALA A 527 -1.59 -22.02 -52.96
CA ALA A 527 -0.66 -21.46 -53.93
C ALA A 527 0.16 -22.55 -54.64
N THR A 528 0.66 -23.55 -53.89
CA THR A 528 1.35 -24.73 -54.42
C THR A 528 0.44 -25.48 -55.40
N ILE A 529 -0.81 -25.74 -55.04
CA ILE A 529 -1.80 -26.42 -55.90
C ILE A 529 -2.04 -25.61 -57.18
N VAL A 530 -2.24 -24.30 -57.09
CA VAL A 530 -2.46 -23.43 -58.26
C VAL A 530 -1.24 -23.41 -59.18
N LEU A 531 -0.03 -23.34 -58.64
CA LEU A 531 1.22 -23.36 -59.41
C LEU A 531 1.46 -24.72 -60.07
N LEU A 532 1.17 -25.83 -59.36
CA LEU A 532 1.28 -27.18 -59.89
C LEU A 532 0.27 -27.44 -61.02
N MET A 533 -0.99 -27.03 -60.84
CA MET A 533 -2.00 -27.12 -61.90
C MET A 533 -1.64 -26.21 -63.09
N GLY A 534 -1.19 -24.98 -62.84
CA GLY A 534 -0.83 -24.05 -63.90
C GLY A 534 0.37 -24.51 -64.74
N PHE A 535 1.42 -24.98 -64.06
CA PHE A 535 2.76 -25.12 -64.66
C PHE A 535 3.53 -26.36 -64.24
N GLY A 536 3.17 -27.03 -63.14
CA GLY A 536 3.97 -28.10 -62.54
C GLY A 536 3.68 -29.52 -63.01
N ILE A 537 2.43 -29.83 -63.35
CA ILE A 537 2.01 -31.15 -63.84
C ILE A 537 2.16 -31.18 -65.37
N PRO A 538 2.87 -32.16 -65.96
CA PRO A 538 3.02 -32.27 -67.41
C PRO A 538 1.69 -32.50 -68.14
N GLU A 539 1.61 -32.12 -69.41
CA GLU A 539 0.44 -32.36 -70.27
C GLU A 539 0.19 -33.85 -70.52
N ASP A 540 1.27 -34.61 -70.71
CA ASP A 540 1.28 -36.07 -70.85
C ASP A 540 2.28 -36.67 -69.84
N SER A 541 1.95 -37.83 -69.26
CA SER A 541 2.94 -38.62 -68.52
C SER A 541 4.10 -38.99 -69.45
N PRO A 542 5.36 -38.72 -69.09
CA PRO A 542 6.50 -38.99 -69.97
C PRO A 542 6.54 -40.49 -70.30
N LYS A 543 6.39 -40.82 -71.58
CA LYS A 543 6.41 -42.20 -72.05
C LYS A 543 7.83 -42.75 -71.86
N GLN A 544 7.94 -43.90 -71.20
CA GLN A 544 9.19 -44.64 -71.11
C GLN A 544 9.28 -45.52 -72.35
N GLU A 545 10.23 -45.22 -73.23
CA GLU A 545 10.50 -46.03 -74.41
C GLU A 545 11.70 -46.94 -74.11
N ALA A 546 11.44 -48.24 -74.03
CA ALA A 546 12.49 -49.24 -73.87
C ALA A 546 13.01 -49.63 -75.25
N THR A 547 14.15 -49.07 -75.66
CA THR A 547 14.83 -49.48 -76.89
C THR A 547 15.88 -50.53 -76.55
N GLY A 548 15.97 -51.60 -77.35
CA GLY A 548 16.92 -52.68 -77.11
C GLY A 548 17.54 -53.16 -78.41
N THR A 549 18.87 -53.28 -78.43
CA THR A 549 19.60 -53.91 -79.52
C THR A 549 19.76 -55.41 -79.24
N VAL A 550 19.21 -56.25 -80.10
CA VAL A 550 19.35 -57.72 -80.04
C VAL A 550 20.46 -58.17 -80.99
N PRO A 551 21.57 -58.78 -80.50
CA PRO A 551 22.63 -59.28 -81.38
C PRO A 551 22.18 -60.50 -82.21
N PRO A 552 22.57 -60.61 -83.49
CA PRO A 552 22.27 -61.77 -84.32
C PRO A 552 23.15 -62.96 -83.92
N GLY A 553 22.69 -63.72 -82.92
CA GLY A 553 23.42 -64.88 -82.39
C GLY A 553 22.93 -65.36 -81.03
N GLY A 554 22.07 -64.59 -80.34
CA GLY A 554 21.57 -64.94 -79.01
C GLY A 554 22.60 -64.57 -77.93
N GLY A 555 22.30 -63.53 -77.17
CA GLY A 555 23.14 -62.98 -76.12
C GLY A 555 22.41 -61.88 -75.36
N THR A 556 23.06 -61.33 -74.33
CA THR A 556 22.47 -60.38 -73.37
C THR A 556 21.82 -59.18 -74.07
N VAL A 557 20.51 -58.99 -73.86
CA VAL A 557 19.76 -57.84 -74.38
C VAL A 557 19.98 -56.65 -73.46
N THR A 558 20.63 -55.60 -73.96
CA THR A 558 20.72 -54.32 -73.25
C THR A 558 19.50 -53.48 -73.62
N LEU A 559 18.62 -53.26 -72.64
CA LEU A 559 17.46 -52.37 -72.76
C LEU A 559 17.87 -50.99 -72.21
N THR A 560 17.91 -49.99 -73.07
CA THR A 560 18.07 -48.59 -72.67
C THR A 560 16.67 -47.99 -72.55
N ILE A 561 16.27 -47.66 -71.33
CA ILE A 561 14.99 -47.01 -71.05
C ILE A 561 15.22 -45.50 -71.10
N ASP A 562 14.84 -44.88 -72.20
CA ASP A 562 14.90 -43.42 -72.35
C ASP A 562 13.57 -42.81 -71.91
N LYS A 563 13.66 -41.75 -71.10
CA LYS A 563 12.50 -41.02 -70.57
C LYS A 563 12.49 -39.62 -71.16
N ALA A 564 11.42 -39.28 -71.87
CA ALA A 564 11.26 -37.94 -72.45
C ALA A 564 11.08 -36.87 -71.36
N ASP A 565 11.66 -35.68 -71.57
CA ASP A 565 11.53 -34.57 -70.64
C ASP A 565 10.08 -34.06 -70.55
N PRO A 566 9.54 -33.86 -69.34
CA PRO A 566 8.18 -33.38 -69.13
C PRO A 566 7.97 -31.97 -69.70
N ARG A 567 6.93 -31.80 -70.52
CA ARG A 567 6.60 -30.52 -71.18
C ARG A 567 5.49 -29.76 -70.45
N ASN A 568 5.59 -28.43 -70.46
CA ASN A 568 4.59 -27.55 -69.87
C ASN A 568 3.25 -27.62 -70.62
N PRO A 569 2.11 -27.52 -69.90
CA PRO A 569 0.78 -27.63 -70.48
C PRO A 569 0.42 -26.47 -71.41
N THR A 570 -0.03 -26.81 -72.62
CA THR A 570 -0.49 -25.84 -73.63
C THR A 570 -2.02 -25.70 -73.70
N GLY A 571 -2.78 -26.68 -73.22
CA GLY A 571 -4.26 -26.68 -73.12
C GLY A 571 -4.88 -26.21 -71.79
N ASP A 572 -6.05 -26.76 -71.44
CA ASP A 572 -6.85 -26.36 -70.25
C ASP A 572 -6.11 -26.68 -68.94
N ARG A 573 -5.85 -25.63 -68.15
CA ARG A 573 -4.90 -25.71 -67.02
C ARG A 573 -5.56 -26.05 -65.69
N PHE A 574 -6.88 -25.96 -65.58
CA PHE A 574 -7.63 -26.05 -64.32
C PHE A 574 -8.71 -27.13 -64.36
N THR A 575 -8.28 -28.40 -64.49
CA THR A 575 -9.15 -29.58 -64.53
C THR A 575 -9.15 -30.35 -63.19
N GLY A 576 -10.24 -31.06 -62.87
CA GLY A 576 -10.35 -31.86 -61.64
C GLY A 576 -9.24 -32.91 -61.43
N GLU A 577 -8.81 -33.60 -62.49
CA GLU A 577 -7.73 -34.61 -62.40
C GLU A 577 -6.37 -34.00 -62.03
N ARG A 578 -6.07 -32.80 -62.56
CA ARG A 578 -4.84 -32.08 -62.23
C ARG A 578 -4.90 -31.49 -60.82
N PHE A 579 -6.09 -31.13 -60.34
CA PHE A 579 -6.28 -30.75 -58.94
C PHE A 579 -5.99 -31.92 -57.99
N GLU A 580 -6.49 -33.13 -58.27
CA GLU A 580 -6.24 -34.31 -57.43
C GLU A 580 -4.75 -34.67 -57.40
N LYS A 581 -4.06 -34.66 -58.55
CA LYS A 581 -2.60 -34.85 -58.62
C LYS A 581 -1.85 -33.77 -57.85
N ALA A 582 -2.20 -32.49 -58.04
CA ALA A 582 -1.55 -31.37 -57.33
C ALA A 582 -1.78 -31.44 -55.82
N LEU A 583 -2.99 -31.85 -55.38
CA LEU A 583 -3.34 -32.02 -53.98
C LEU A 583 -2.52 -33.14 -53.33
N ASN A 584 -2.39 -34.30 -54.00
CA ASN A 584 -1.58 -35.42 -53.50
C ASN A 584 -0.10 -35.02 -53.38
N VAL A 585 0.48 -34.38 -54.41
CA VAL A 585 1.86 -33.88 -54.37
C VAL A 585 2.07 -32.88 -53.22
N THR A 586 1.11 -31.98 -53.00
CA THR A 586 1.16 -31.00 -51.91
C THR A 586 1.08 -31.70 -50.55
N LEU A 587 0.13 -32.61 -50.34
CA LEU A 587 -0.02 -33.34 -49.08
C LEU A 587 1.21 -34.21 -48.74
N ASP A 588 1.77 -34.90 -49.74
CA ASP A 588 3.00 -35.67 -49.55
C ASP A 588 4.16 -34.76 -49.17
N SER A 589 4.27 -33.58 -49.78
CA SER A 589 5.31 -32.59 -49.46
C SER A 589 5.22 -32.06 -48.03
N VAL A 590 4.01 -31.80 -47.51
CA VAL A 590 3.78 -31.39 -46.11
C VAL A 590 4.31 -32.44 -45.12
N VAL A 591 4.23 -33.72 -45.48
CA VAL A 591 4.63 -34.87 -44.63
C VAL A 591 6.04 -35.38 -44.98
N PHE A 592 6.85 -34.58 -45.69
CA PHE A 592 8.21 -34.94 -46.14
C PHE A 592 8.28 -36.24 -46.97
N ARG A 593 7.20 -36.59 -47.67
CA ARG A 593 7.17 -37.71 -48.60
C ARG A 593 7.43 -37.24 -50.02
N SER A 594 8.17 -38.05 -50.77
CA SER A 594 8.31 -37.85 -52.20
C SER A 594 7.02 -38.28 -52.90
N SER A 595 6.43 -37.39 -53.70
CA SER A 595 5.18 -37.66 -54.41
C SER A 595 5.31 -38.73 -55.51
N GLY A 596 6.55 -39.05 -55.92
CA GLY A 596 6.83 -40.03 -56.98
C GLY A 596 6.26 -39.64 -58.36
N GLN A 597 5.80 -38.39 -58.52
CA GLN A 597 5.19 -37.87 -59.74
C GLN A 597 6.24 -37.22 -60.64
N ASP A 598 6.06 -37.38 -61.94
CA ASP A 598 6.89 -36.69 -62.93
C ASP A 598 6.42 -35.24 -63.06
N LEU A 599 7.24 -34.32 -62.57
CA LEU A 599 6.96 -32.89 -62.57
C LEU A 599 7.78 -32.17 -63.64
N THR A 600 7.24 -31.09 -64.19
CA THR A 600 8.00 -30.17 -65.03
C THR A 600 9.09 -29.48 -64.20
N THR A 601 10.07 -28.83 -64.83
CA THR A 601 11.11 -28.07 -64.10
C THR A 601 10.50 -27.07 -63.10
N THR A 602 9.44 -26.37 -63.49
CA THR A 602 8.71 -25.43 -62.61
C THR A 602 7.97 -26.18 -61.50
N GLY A 603 7.39 -27.35 -61.78
CA GLY A 603 6.78 -28.23 -60.79
C GLY A 603 7.78 -28.73 -59.74
N THR A 604 8.97 -29.14 -60.16
CA THR A 604 10.05 -29.58 -59.26
C THR A 604 10.49 -28.45 -58.32
N TYR A 605 10.70 -27.23 -58.83
CA TYR A 605 11.02 -26.09 -57.95
C TYR A 605 9.87 -25.71 -57.02
N THR A 606 8.62 -25.87 -57.46
CA THR A 606 7.43 -25.62 -56.63
C THR A 606 7.31 -26.65 -55.51
N GLU A 607 7.53 -27.93 -55.80
CA GLU A 607 7.56 -29.01 -54.81
C GLU A 607 8.74 -28.84 -53.83
N MET A 608 9.92 -28.45 -54.32
CA MET A 608 11.07 -28.15 -53.44
C MET A 608 10.76 -27.00 -52.48
N ALA A 609 10.09 -25.95 -52.94
CA ALA A 609 9.69 -24.83 -52.09
C ALA A 609 8.61 -25.23 -51.07
N SER A 610 7.61 -26.01 -51.47
CA SER A 610 6.56 -26.50 -50.56
C SER A 610 7.13 -27.38 -49.44
N ARG A 611 8.07 -28.28 -49.76
CA ARG A 611 8.79 -29.14 -48.80
C ARG A 611 9.60 -28.37 -47.75
N LEU A 612 9.90 -27.09 -47.97
CA LEU A 612 10.54 -26.23 -46.98
C LEU A 612 9.49 -25.44 -46.19
N VAL A 613 8.60 -24.73 -46.91
CA VAL A 613 7.72 -23.72 -46.32
C VAL A 613 6.57 -24.36 -45.54
N GLU A 614 5.93 -25.39 -46.08
CA GLU A 614 4.72 -25.97 -45.49
C GLU A 614 5.02 -26.72 -44.18
N PRO A 615 6.08 -27.54 -44.07
CA PRO A 615 6.44 -28.16 -42.79
C PRO A 615 6.87 -27.15 -41.71
N VAL A 616 7.53 -26.04 -42.07
CA VAL A 616 7.87 -24.97 -41.12
C VAL A 616 6.61 -24.32 -40.56
N LEU A 617 5.61 -24.04 -41.41
CA LEU A 617 4.32 -23.49 -40.98
C LEU A 617 3.55 -24.47 -40.10
N LEU A 618 3.57 -25.76 -40.44
CA LEU A 618 3.00 -26.82 -39.60
C LEU A 618 3.70 -26.90 -38.24
N GLY A 619 5.04 -26.85 -38.22
CA GLY A 619 5.84 -26.85 -37.00
C GLY A 619 5.52 -25.65 -36.09
N LEU A 620 5.36 -24.46 -36.66
CA LEU A 620 4.92 -23.26 -35.94
C LEU A 620 3.50 -23.40 -35.37
N ALA A 621 2.59 -24.05 -36.10
CA ALA A 621 1.24 -24.34 -35.62
C ALA A 621 1.27 -25.31 -34.43
N VAL A 622 2.03 -26.41 -34.54
CA VAL A 622 2.21 -27.39 -33.47
C VAL A 622 2.84 -26.76 -32.23
N LEU A 623 3.87 -25.93 -32.40
CA LEU A 623 4.50 -25.19 -31.31
C LEU A 623 3.49 -24.29 -30.59
N ALA A 624 2.67 -23.55 -31.34
CA ALA A 624 1.64 -22.69 -30.78
C ALA A 624 0.54 -23.48 -30.03
N VAL A 625 0.18 -24.66 -30.52
CA VAL A 625 -0.76 -25.56 -29.83
C VAL A 625 -0.13 -26.10 -28.54
N ARG A 626 1.12 -26.57 -28.58
CA ARG A 626 1.85 -27.04 -27.40
C ARG A 626 1.92 -25.97 -26.31
N ASN A 627 2.27 -24.74 -26.68
CA ASN A 627 2.31 -23.60 -25.77
C ASN A 627 0.93 -23.19 -25.23
N ARG A 628 -0.16 -23.68 -25.85
CA ARG A 628 -1.53 -23.48 -25.38
C ARG A 628 -2.03 -24.64 -24.52
N VAL A 629 -1.58 -25.87 -24.76
CA VAL A 629 -1.96 -27.07 -24.00
C VAL A 629 -1.16 -27.20 -22.70
N LYS A 630 0.08 -26.67 -22.67
CA LYS A 630 0.83 -26.47 -21.42
C LYS A 630 0.19 -25.45 -20.48
N ARG A 631 -0.84 -24.72 -20.92
CA ARG A 631 -1.51 -23.68 -20.13
C ARG A 631 -2.50 -24.24 -19.12
#